data_AF-A0A1T4MXP7-F1
#
_entry.id   AF-A0A1T4MXP7-F1
#
_cell.length_a   1.000
_cell.length_b   1.000
_cell.length_c   1.000
_cell.angle_alpha   90.00
_cell.angle_beta   90.00
_cell.angle_gamma   90.00
#
_symmetry.space_group_name_H-M   'P 1'
#
loop_
_entity.id
_entity.type
_entity.pdbx_description
1 polymer ?
#
loop_
_entity_poly.entity_id
_entity_poly.type
_entity_poly.pdbx_seq_one_letter_code
_entity_poly.pdbx_strand_id
1 'polypeptide(L)'
;MSIITQIMQEVSKMMQDLYNQAIQGEVDFSTCIQTISDTMRQLSVDLGEDLCTTIEESLFESPGRKARYSVHRSNDEKTISTLIGDIKLSRRYYKDKQTGEFCYLLDDFLSL
;
A
#
# COMPACT_ATOMS: atom_id res chain seq x y z
N MET A 1 -1.27 -8.79 -13.12
CA MET A 1 -0.92 -9.70 -12.00
C MET A 1 -1.23 -8.93 -10.73
N SER A 2 -1.99 -9.47 -9.78
CA SER A 2 -2.32 -8.76 -8.53
C SER A 2 -1.06 -8.58 -7.67
N ILE A 3 -0.97 -7.49 -6.89
CA ILE A 3 0.12 -7.27 -5.92
C ILE A 3 0.31 -8.49 -5.01
N ILE A 4 -0.79 -9.14 -4.63
CA ILE A 4 -0.77 -10.32 -3.75
C ILE A 4 -0.01 -11.46 -4.43
N THR A 5 -0.18 -11.63 -5.74
CA THR A 5 0.55 -12.65 -6.51
C THR A 5 2.04 -12.32 -6.60
N GLN A 6 2.39 -11.04 -6.78
CA GLN A 6 3.79 -10.60 -6.80
C GLN A 6 4.47 -10.85 -5.46
N ILE A 7 3.81 -10.47 -4.35
CA ILE A 7 4.29 -10.71 -2.99
C ILE A 7 4.50 -12.20 -2.74
N MET A 8 3.54 -13.06 -3.11
CA MET A 8 3.70 -14.51 -2.96
C MET A 8 4.92 -15.05 -3.71
N GLN A 9 5.20 -14.52 -4.90
CA GLN A 9 6.38 -14.89 -5.68
C GLN A 9 7.68 -14.41 -5.01
N GLU A 10 7.71 -13.18 -4.50
CA GLU A 10 8.87 -12.61 -3.81
C GLU A 10 9.19 -13.37 -2.52
N VAL A 11 8.18 -13.66 -1.70
CA VAL A 11 8.33 -14.48 -0.49
C VAL A 11 8.83 -15.88 -0.85
N SER A 12 8.25 -16.51 -1.88
CA SER A 12 8.66 -17.85 -2.29
C SER A 12 10.11 -17.89 -2.74
N LYS A 13 10.54 -16.89 -3.52
CA LYS A 13 11.91 -16.75 -3.99
C LYS A 13 12.88 -16.52 -2.83
N MET A 14 12.59 -15.56 -1.96
CA MET A 14 13.40 -15.27 -0.77
C MET A 14 13.59 -16.51 0.12
N MET A 15 12.52 -17.27 0.36
CA MET A 15 12.60 -18.48 1.18
C MET A 15 13.43 -19.58 0.49
N GLN A 16 13.30 -19.77 -0.82
CA GLN A 16 14.11 -20.74 -1.56
C GLN A 16 15.60 -20.40 -1.49
N ASP A 17 15.95 -19.12 -1.67
CA ASP A 17 17.33 -18.64 -1.60
C ASP A 17 17.90 -18.86 -0.19
N LEU A 18 17.15 -18.48 0.86
CA LEU A 18 17.58 -18.70 2.25
C LEU A 18 17.74 -20.18 2.59
N TYR A 19 16.84 -21.07 2.12
CA TYR A 19 17.01 -22.50 2.36
C TYR A 19 18.29 -23.04 1.72
N ASN A 20 18.57 -22.66 0.48
CA ASN A 20 19.78 -23.09 -0.22
C ASN A 20 21.05 -22.63 0.50
N GLN A 21 21.09 -21.37 0.94
CA GLN A 21 22.24 -20.81 1.66
C GLN A 21 22.40 -21.42 3.06
N ALA A 22 21.31 -21.58 3.79
CA ALA A 22 21.34 -22.10 5.17
C ALA A 22 21.76 -23.58 5.22
N ILE A 23 21.26 -24.41 4.30
CA ILE A 23 21.64 -25.84 4.22
C ILE A 23 23.13 -26.00 3.89
N GLN A 24 23.69 -25.07 3.12
CA GLN A 24 25.13 -25.03 2.79
C GLN A 24 25.99 -24.41 3.90
N GLY A 25 25.38 -23.86 4.96
CA GLY A 25 26.08 -23.18 6.04
C GLY A 25 26.67 -21.82 5.64
N GLU A 26 26.18 -21.21 4.57
CA GLU A 26 26.66 -19.92 4.04
C GLU A 26 26.13 -18.71 4.82
N VAL A 27 25.01 -18.89 5.53
CA VAL A 27 24.36 -17.86 6.34
C VAL A 27 24.07 -18.39 7.74
N ASP A 28 24.20 -17.54 8.74
CA ASP A 28 23.83 -17.87 10.11
C ASP A 28 22.34 -17.58 10.38
N PHE A 29 21.85 -18.07 11.52
CA PHE A 29 20.45 -17.88 11.91
C PHE A 29 20.06 -16.40 12.01
N SER A 30 20.97 -15.53 12.51
CA SER A 30 20.70 -14.10 12.65
C SER A 30 20.46 -13.44 11.28
N THR A 31 21.27 -13.81 10.29
CA THR A 31 21.17 -13.33 8.91
C THR A 31 19.86 -13.80 8.26
N CYS A 32 19.45 -15.05 8.52
CA CYS A 32 18.16 -15.56 8.06
C CYS A 32 17.00 -14.72 8.61
N ILE A 33 16.96 -14.50 9.94
CA ILE A 33 15.89 -13.73 10.57
C ILE A 33 15.87 -12.27 10.09
N GLN A 34 17.04 -11.66 9.93
CA GLN A 34 17.15 -10.29 9.42
C GLN A 34 16.61 -10.18 7.99
N THR A 35 17.04 -11.10 7.10
CA THR A 35 16.56 -11.14 5.71
C THR A 35 15.04 -11.31 5.63
N ILE A 36 14.47 -12.21 6.45
CA ILE A 36 13.02 -12.40 6.52
C ILE A 36 12.34 -11.11 6.99
N SER A 37 12.86 -10.49 8.06
CA SER A 37 12.25 -9.27 8.62
C SER A 37 12.29 -8.10 7.64
N ASP A 38 13.40 -7.90 6.93
CA ASP A 38 13.55 -6.77 6.01
C ASP A 38 12.69 -6.97 4.76
N THR A 39 12.65 -8.20 4.24
CA THR A 39 11.74 -8.57 3.15
C THR A 39 10.29 -8.31 3.54
N MET A 40 9.86 -8.80 4.71
CA MET A 40 8.48 -8.61 5.17
C MET A 40 8.15 -7.14 5.42
N ARG A 41 9.12 -6.32 5.86
CA ARG A 41 8.92 -4.88 6.04
C ARG A 41 8.63 -4.20 4.69
N GLN A 42 9.41 -4.49 3.65
CA GLN A 42 9.16 -3.95 2.31
C GLN A 42 7.79 -4.39 1.78
N LEU A 43 7.50 -5.69 1.82
CA LEU A 43 6.22 -6.24 1.33
C LEU A 43 5.02 -5.65 2.08
N SER A 44 5.18 -5.37 3.38
CA SER A 44 4.12 -4.75 4.17
C SER A 44 3.85 -3.30 3.77
N VAL A 45 4.88 -2.55 3.36
CA VAL A 45 4.71 -1.21 2.78
C VAL A 45 3.94 -1.29 1.48
N ASP A 46 4.34 -2.20 0.59
CA ASP A 46 3.69 -2.37 -0.72
C ASP A 46 2.20 -2.76 -0.58
N LEU A 47 1.88 -3.62 0.40
CA LEU A 47 0.48 -3.94 0.74
C LEU A 47 -0.29 -2.74 1.28
N GLY A 48 0.34 -1.91 2.10
CA GLY A 48 -0.28 -0.69 2.62
C GLY A 48 -0.63 0.30 1.52
N GLU A 49 0.28 0.49 0.55
CA GLU A 49 0.06 1.35 -0.61
C GLU A 49 -1.04 0.79 -1.54
N ASP A 50 -1.06 -0.53 -1.78
CA ASP A 50 -2.10 -1.19 -2.58
C ASP A 50 -3.48 -1.12 -1.91
N LEU A 51 -3.56 -1.29 -0.58
CA LEU A 51 -4.80 -1.11 0.18
C LEU A 51 -5.37 0.29 -0.06
N CYS A 52 -4.53 1.32 0.06
CA CYS A 52 -4.95 2.71 -0.09
C CYS A 52 -5.39 3.02 -1.53
N THR A 53 -4.66 2.48 -2.52
CA THR A 53 -5.02 2.60 -3.94
C THR A 53 -6.36 1.92 -4.22
N THR A 54 -6.57 0.72 -3.69
CA THR A 54 -7.82 -0.03 -3.85
C THR A 54 -9.01 0.71 -3.25
N ILE A 55 -8.84 1.31 -2.07
CA ILE A 55 -9.88 2.13 -1.43
C ILE A 55 -10.18 3.39 -2.26
N GLU A 56 -9.15 4.13 -2.70
CA GLU A 56 -9.35 5.33 -3.53
C GLU A 56 -10.06 5.01 -4.84
N GLU A 57 -9.71 3.92 -5.53
CA GLU A 57 -10.42 3.48 -6.73
C GLU A 57 -11.86 3.03 -6.43
N SER A 58 -12.11 2.37 -5.30
CA SER A 58 -13.47 2.01 -4.89
C SER A 58 -14.33 3.25 -4.59
N LEU A 59 -13.79 4.21 -3.86
CA LEU A 59 -14.43 5.51 -3.61
C LEU A 59 -14.66 6.24 -4.93
N PHE A 60 -13.72 6.15 -5.86
CA PHE A 60 -13.89 6.71 -7.18
C PHE A 60 -15.05 6.04 -7.92
N GLU A 61 -15.09 4.72 -8.02
CA GLU A 61 -16.12 4.06 -8.81
C GLU A 61 -17.53 4.19 -8.21
N SER A 62 -17.63 4.44 -6.89
CA SER A 62 -18.87 4.61 -6.14
C SER A 62 -19.89 5.55 -6.79
N PRO A 63 -21.14 5.07 -7.01
CA PRO A 63 -22.25 5.91 -7.49
C PRO A 63 -22.57 7.07 -6.56
N GLY A 64 -22.52 6.83 -5.24
CA GLY A 64 -22.78 7.87 -4.23
C GLY A 64 -21.76 8.99 -4.29
N ARG A 65 -20.48 8.63 -4.44
CA ARG A 65 -19.40 9.60 -4.67
C ARG A 65 -19.66 10.40 -5.94
N LYS A 66 -19.93 9.75 -7.07
CA LYS A 66 -20.18 10.41 -8.38
C LYS A 66 -21.39 11.36 -8.34
N ALA A 67 -22.43 11.02 -7.58
CA ALA A 67 -23.60 11.87 -7.41
C ALA A 67 -23.24 13.16 -6.64
N ARG A 68 -22.55 13.05 -5.51
CA ARG A 68 -22.27 14.16 -4.59
C ARG A 68 -21.02 14.97 -4.92
N TYR A 69 -19.97 14.35 -5.46
CA TYR A 69 -18.65 14.98 -5.62
C TYR A 69 -18.21 15.01 -7.09
N SER A 70 -17.45 16.05 -7.44
CA SER A 70 -16.68 16.13 -8.69
C SER A 70 -15.19 16.07 -8.40
N VAL A 71 -14.42 15.40 -9.25
CA VAL A 71 -12.95 15.40 -9.17
C VAL A 71 -12.44 16.79 -9.55
N HIS A 72 -11.74 17.45 -8.63
CA HIS A 72 -11.11 18.75 -8.87
C HIS A 72 -9.64 18.59 -9.31
N ARG A 73 -8.91 17.68 -8.67
CA ARG A 73 -7.52 17.34 -8.97
C ARG A 73 -7.27 15.86 -8.68
N SER A 74 -6.33 15.26 -9.41
CA SER A 74 -5.94 13.86 -9.27
C SER A 74 -4.45 13.76 -9.00
N ASN A 75 -4.02 12.62 -8.44
CA ASN A 75 -2.62 12.29 -8.16
C ASN A 75 -1.98 13.23 -7.13
N ASP A 76 -2.75 13.66 -6.13
CA ASP A 76 -2.17 14.34 -4.98
C ASP A 76 -1.49 13.29 -4.10
N GLU A 77 -0.24 13.55 -3.72
CA GLU A 77 0.53 12.63 -2.89
C GLU A 77 0.44 13.00 -1.41
N LYS A 78 0.39 11.99 -0.54
CA LYS A 78 0.58 12.11 0.92
C LYS A 78 1.44 10.96 1.38
N THR A 79 2.42 11.23 2.24
CA THR A 79 3.23 10.19 2.89
C THR A 79 2.86 10.12 4.37
N ILE A 80 2.64 8.91 4.87
CA ILE A 80 2.31 8.65 6.26
C ILE A 80 3.34 7.71 6.84
N SER A 81 4.03 8.16 7.89
CA SER A 81 4.97 7.31 8.62
C SER A 81 4.22 6.35 9.53
N THR A 82 4.53 5.06 9.38
CA THR A 82 3.92 3.98 10.16
C THR A 82 4.98 3.09 10.80
N LEU A 83 4.57 2.13 11.62
CA LEU A 83 5.49 1.16 12.23
C LEU A 83 6.21 0.27 11.21
N ILE A 84 5.63 0.09 10.03
CA ILE A 84 6.20 -0.75 8.96
C ILE A 84 7.04 0.03 7.95
N GLY A 85 7.00 1.37 8.02
CA GLY A 85 7.66 2.25 7.07
C GLY A 85 6.73 3.38 6.62
N ASP A 86 7.23 4.19 5.70
CA ASP A 86 6.45 5.25 5.07
C ASP A 86 5.52 4.65 4.02
N ILE A 87 4.23 4.96 4.10
CA ILE A 87 3.21 4.60 3.10
C ILE A 87 2.92 5.82 2.24
N LYS A 88 3.04 5.70 0.92
CA LYS A 88 2.64 6.75 -0.02
C LYS A 88 1.23 6.50 -0.54
N LEU A 89 0.45 7.57 -0.54
CA LEU A 89 -0.94 7.58 -0.96
C LEU A 89 -1.05 8.48 -2.19
N SER A 90 -1.70 7.99 -3.26
CA SER A 90 -2.19 8.83 -4.35
C SER A 90 -3.70 9.01 -4.17
N ARG A 91 -4.14 10.25 -3.99
CA ARG A 91 -5.53 10.60 -3.66
C ARG A 91 -6.08 11.64 -4.62
N ARG A 92 -7.40 11.66 -4.75
CA ARG A 92 -8.09 12.67 -5.54
C ARG A 92 -8.68 13.73 -4.62
N TYR A 93 -8.55 14.98 -5.05
CA TYR A 93 -9.16 16.11 -4.37
C TYR A 93 -10.54 16.36 -4.96
N TYR A 94 -11.54 16.30 -4.10
CA TYR A 94 -12.95 16.36 -4.46
C TYR A 94 -13.52 17.72 -4.15
N LYS A 95 -14.51 18.13 -4.95
CA LYS A 95 -15.41 19.23 -4.63
C LYS A 95 -16.81 18.67 -4.38
N ASP A 96 -17.39 18.95 -3.21
CA ASP A 96 -18.78 18.67 -2.91
C ASP A 96 -19.67 19.58 -3.75
N LYS A 97 -20.61 19.00 -4.50
CA LYS A 97 -21.52 19.74 -5.37
C LYS A 97 -22.63 20.46 -4.58
N GLN A 98 -22.89 20.04 -3.34
CA GLN A 98 -23.93 20.63 -2.48
C GLN A 98 -23.38 21.82 -1.70
N THR A 99 -22.23 21.66 -1.05
CA THR A 99 -21.64 22.71 -0.19
C THR A 99 -20.62 23.57 -0.92
N GLY A 100 -20.03 23.06 -2.00
CA GLY A 100 -18.92 23.71 -2.70
C GLY A 100 -17.56 23.53 -2.02
N GLU A 101 -17.52 22.88 -0.85
CA GLU A 101 -16.31 22.59 -0.11
C GLU A 101 -15.47 21.52 -0.80
N PHE A 102 -14.21 21.42 -0.39
CA PHE A 102 -13.29 20.47 -0.95
C PHE A 102 -12.74 19.52 0.11
N CYS A 103 -12.53 18.27 -0.27
CA CYS A 103 -12.06 17.23 0.65
C CYS A 103 -11.25 16.14 -0.06
N TYR A 104 -10.58 15.31 0.74
CA TYR A 104 -9.98 14.05 0.29
C TYR A 104 -10.77 12.91 0.91
N LEU A 105 -11.61 12.25 0.11
CA LEU A 105 -12.47 11.18 0.61
C LEU A 105 -11.67 9.98 1.14
N LEU A 106 -10.45 9.76 0.62
CA LEU A 106 -9.54 8.74 1.14
C LEU A 106 -9.11 9.05 2.57
N ASP A 107 -8.74 10.30 2.86
CA ASP A 107 -8.37 10.74 4.21
C ASP A 107 -9.55 10.60 5.16
N ASP A 108 -10.75 11.03 4.74
CA ASP A 108 -11.96 10.91 5.56
C ASP A 108 -12.28 9.44 5.86
N PHE A 109 -12.15 8.56 4.87
CA PHE A 109 -12.42 7.13 5.02
C PHE A 109 -11.43 6.44 5.95
N LEU A 110 -10.15 6.80 5.86
CA LEU A 110 -9.06 6.22 6.64
C LEU A 110 -8.79 6.97 7.96
N SER A 111 -9.51 8.07 8.23
CA SER A 111 -9.32 8.94 9.40
C SER A 111 -7.88 9.50 9.51
N LEU A 112 -7.37 10.08 8.43
CA LEU A 112 -5.99 10.58 8.28
C LEU A 112 -5.84 12.11 8.40
#